data_AF-A0A1I8HTZ2-F1
#
_entry.id   AF-A0A1I8HTZ2-F1
#
_cell.length_a   1.000
_cell.length_b   1.000
_cell.length_c   1.000
_cell.angle_alpha   90.00
_cell.angle_beta   90.00
_cell.angle_gamma   90.00
#
_symmetry.space_group_name_H-M   'P 1'
#
loop_
_entity.id
_entity.type
_entity.pdbx_description
1 polymer ?
#
loop_
_entity_poly.entity_id
_entity_poly.type
_entity_poly.pdbx_seq_one_letter_code
_entity_poly.pdbx_strand_id
1 'polypeptide(L)'
;MRLKNASTIFMTFLAAFCIQLDASSKLHLADDGYYNDLLVFVQIPADGNVQEKYYAHLLHVLQTALREASDILEKLTHTVGRRLGFGEVSVLLPHSLGFSCTRRRGSRPENADFVVSPDIKESDEGVVWEDFFCGAQAEKVKLSTKSLESSNIYKSVARTMALYFSQFRWGLFSEDPLSNPIQKSKDSYNRVLPRLSSCNPDLQVKLEVASGNQTGRSCKFGEPNCKIVVTEPAYSNVASFLFEPYSAGVTRFCDADFKVSDPGTGTTRMPTTYSTNFAMHAALRSSATIVNSKFNFRLVVEPKRDRVVIVMDTSSSMRSDNRMQNLINAVNNYIAFTLKTGSECALISFTSGPTVLQNFILVDSPAVRRQLMQSVSKLTAGGSTCIGGAVQEAM
;
A
#
# COMPACT_ATOMS: atom_id res chain seq x y z
N MET A 1 57.90 33.99 17.61
CA MET A 1 57.83 32.95 16.57
C MET A 1 57.39 31.67 17.29
N ARG A 2 56.26 31.00 17.07
CA ARG A 2 55.14 31.07 16.12
C ARG A 2 53.89 30.47 16.82
N LEU A 3 52.72 30.90 16.38
CA LEU A 3 51.32 30.59 16.76
C LEU A 3 51.03 29.10 17.04
N LYS A 4 50.30 28.74 18.12
CA LYS A 4 48.83 28.75 18.34
C LYS A 4 48.01 27.80 17.43
N ASN A 5 47.28 26.90 18.09
CA ASN A 5 45.94 26.36 17.80
C ASN A 5 45.84 24.85 17.58
N ALA A 6 45.18 24.19 18.53
CA ALA A 6 44.38 22.98 18.29
C ALA A 6 43.20 23.03 19.27
N SER A 7 42.15 23.77 18.91
CA SER A 7 40.84 23.66 19.56
C SER A 7 39.92 22.93 18.58
N THR A 8 39.70 21.68 18.91
CA THR A 8 38.62 20.76 18.58
C THR A 8 37.54 21.33 17.65
N ILE A 9 37.56 20.83 16.42
CA ILE A 9 36.58 21.05 15.36
C ILE A 9 35.24 20.43 15.79
N PHE A 10 34.23 21.27 16.03
CA PHE A 10 32.84 20.84 16.14
C PHE A 10 32.31 20.66 14.71
N MET A 11 32.33 19.43 14.22
CA MET A 11 31.73 19.01 12.94
C MET A 11 30.21 19.14 13.03
N THR A 12 29.65 20.29 12.66
CA THR A 12 28.22 20.42 12.37
C THR A 12 27.93 19.79 11.01
N PHE A 13 27.50 18.53 11.01
CA PHE A 13 26.87 17.89 9.85
C PHE A 13 25.52 18.57 9.58
N LEU A 14 25.48 19.50 8.62
CA LEU A 14 24.25 19.94 7.98
C LEU A 14 24.01 19.03 6.79
N ALA A 15 23.51 17.83 7.09
CA ALA A 15 22.93 16.97 6.08
C ALA A 15 21.61 17.63 5.63
N ALA A 16 21.64 18.29 4.48
CA ALA A 16 20.44 18.56 3.71
C ALA A 16 19.90 17.21 3.21
N PHE A 17 19.24 16.50 4.12
CA PHE A 17 18.41 15.36 3.79
C PHE A 17 17.20 15.91 3.04
N CYS A 18 17.33 16.06 1.73
CA CYS A 18 16.20 15.85 0.85
C CYS A 18 15.86 14.36 0.95
N ILE A 19 15.22 13.98 2.06
CA ILE A 19 14.39 12.80 2.07
C ILE A 19 13.31 13.17 1.05
N GLN A 20 13.44 12.65 -0.17
CA GLN A 20 12.23 12.25 -0.86
C GLN A 20 11.54 11.38 0.17
N LEU A 21 10.51 11.93 0.82
CA LEU A 21 9.62 11.14 1.66
C LEU A 21 9.08 10.12 0.69
N ASP A 22 9.70 8.93 0.72
CA ASP A 22 9.26 7.81 -0.07
C ASP A 22 7.75 7.73 0.11
N ALA A 23 7.07 7.50 -1.01
CA ALA A 23 5.64 7.30 -1.10
C ALA A 23 5.29 5.99 -0.39
N SER A 24 5.48 5.98 0.91
CA SER A 24 5.44 4.80 1.75
C SER A 24 4.11 4.78 2.47
N SER A 25 3.50 3.61 2.45
CA SER A 25 2.32 3.28 3.23
C SER A 25 2.53 3.69 4.69
N LYS A 26 1.50 4.31 5.29
CA LYS A 26 1.46 4.60 6.73
C LYS A 26 0.82 3.47 7.55
N LEU A 27 0.45 2.38 6.88
CA LEU A 27 -0.21 1.24 7.48
C LEU A 27 0.67 0.63 8.59
N HIS A 28 0.13 0.51 9.79
CA HIS A 28 0.84 -0.09 10.90
C HIS A 28 -0.06 -1.04 11.68
N LEU A 29 0.54 -2.08 12.27
CA LEU A 29 -0.17 -3.04 13.13
C LEU A 29 -0.12 -2.53 14.57
N ALA A 30 -1.27 -2.32 15.19
CA ALA A 30 -1.35 -1.94 16.60
C ALA A 30 -1.28 -3.15 17.55
N ASP A 31 -1.04 -2.88 18.84
CA ASP A 31 -0.90 -3.88 19.90
C ASP A 31 -2.21 -4.64 20.20
N ASP A 32 -3.34 -4.19 19.66
CA ASP A 32 -4.64 -4.87 19.76
C ASP A 32 -4.92 -5.88 18.63
N GLY A 33 -4.10 -5.86 17.57
CA GLY A 33 -4.16 -6.79 16.44
C GLY A 33 -4.72 -6.14 15.18
N TYR A 34 -5.07 -4.86 15.24
CA TYR A 34 -5.73 -4.17 14.15
C TYR A 34 -4.75 -3.30 13.38
N TYR A 35 -4.85 -3.35 12.06
CA TYR A 35 -4.13 -2.47 11.17
C TYR A 35 -4.80 -1.10 11.13
N ASN A 36 -4.04 -0.07 11.46
CA ASN A 36 -4.48 1.31 11.41
C ASN A 36 -3.81 2.05 10.24
N ASP A 37 -4.43 3.15 9.84
CA ASP A 37 -3.98 4.02 8.76
C ASP A 37 -4.02 3.40 7.35
N LEU A 38 -4.88 2.39 7.12
CA LEU A 38 -5.12 1.87 5.77
C LEU A 38 -5.69 2.97 4.88
N LEU A 39 -5.00 3.29 3.79
CA LEU A 39 -5.38 4.35 2.86
C LEU A 39 -5.86 3.75 1.53
N VAL A 40 -7.13 3.99 1.21
CA VAL A 40 -7.75 3.62 -0.07
C VAL A 40 -7.93 4.87 -0.90
N PHE A 41 -7.26 4.98 -2.04
CA PHE A 41 -7.47 6.07 -2.99
C PHE A 41 -8.51 5.69 -4.03
N VAL A 42 -9.51 6.54 -4.23
CA VAL A 42 -10.54 6.37 -5.25
C VAL A 42 -10.28 7.37 -6.37
N GLN A 43 -9.99 6.89 -7.57
CA GLN A 43 -9.74 7.72 -8.73
C GLN A 43 -11.04 8.10 -9.45
N ILE A 44 -11.05 9.30 -10.05
CA ILE A 44 -12.08 9.72 -11.00
C ILE A 44 -11.71 9.33 -12.43
N PRO A 45 -12.69 9.11 -13.33
CA PRO A 45 -12.38 8.77 -14.71
C PRO A 45 -11.64 9.94 -15.37
N ALA A 46 -10.78 9.62 -16.33
CA ALA A 46 -9.95 10.61 -17.01
C ALA A 46 -10.76 11.71 -17.75
N ASP A 47 -12.02 11.43 -18.11
CA ASP A 47 -12.93 12.38 -18.74
C ASP A 47 -13.52 13.42 -17.76
N GLY A 48 -13.27 13.27 -16.45
CA GLY A 48 -13.75 14.17 -15.41
C GLY A 48 -15.26 14.13 -15.18
N ASN A 49 -15.99 13.22 -15.81
CA ASN A 49 -17.43 13.11 -15.66
C ASN A 49 -17.76 12.35 -14.36
N VAL A 50 -18.22 13.09 -13.35
CA VAL A 50 -18.44 12.54 -12.03
C VAL A 50 -19.93 12.49 -11.71
N GLN A 51 -20.51 11.28 -11.71
CA GLN A 51 -21.86 11.07 -11.22
C GLN A 51 -21.84 10.89 -9.69
N GLU A 52 -22.36 11.87 -8.95
CA GLU A 52 -22.37 11.85 -7.47
C GLU A 52 -23.01 10.58 -6.89
N LYS A 53 -24.13 10.13 -7.47
CA LYS A 53 -24.83 8.90 -7.06
C LYS A 53 -23.97 7.65 -7.20
N TYR A 54 -23.17 7.59 -8.27
CA TYR A 54 -22.27 6.47 -8.52
C TYR A 54 -21.19 6.37 -7.45
N TYR A 55 -20.56 7.51 -7.10
CA TYR A 55 -19.54 7.54 -6.05
C TYR A 55 -20.10 7.30 -4.65
N ALA A 56 -21.30 7.79 -4.34
CA ALA A 56 -21.96 7.49 -3.08
C ALA A 56 -22.21 5.98 -2.91
N HIS A 57 -22.64 5.30 -3.98
CA HIS A 57 -22.81 3.85 -3.98
C HIS A 57 -21.47 3.12 -3.82
N LEU A 58 -20.45 3.52 -4.59
CA LEU A 58 -19.10 2.97 -4.50
C LEU A 58 -18.51 3.08 -3.09
N LEU A 59 -18.66 4.23 -2.43
CA LEU A 59 -18.17 4.44 -1.06
C LEU A 59 -18.89 3.55 -0.05
N HIS A 60 -20.20 3.33 -0.23
CA HIS A 60 -20.97 2.41 0.60
C HIS A 60 -20.50 0.96 0.42
N VAL A 61 -20.25 0.53 -0.83
CA VAL A 61 -19.70 -0.80 -1.14
C VAL A 61 -18.32 -0.96 -0.51
N LEU A 62 -17.42 0.01 -0.67
CA LEU A 62 -16.09 -0.01 -0.06
C LEU A 62 -16.15 -0.10 1.47
N GLN A 63 -16.99 0.72 2.11
CA GLN A 63 -17.15 0.69 3.56
C GLN A 63 -17.61 -0.68 4.05
N THR A 64 -18.61 -1.26 3.38
CA THR A 64 -19.18 -2.56 3.74
C THR A 64 -18.18 -3.68 3.50
N ALA A 65 -17.57 -3.72 2.32
CA ALA A 65 -16.62 -4.75 1.95
C ALA A 65 -15.34 -4.73 2.80
N LEU A 66 -14.81 -3.56 3.16
CA LEU A 66 -13.63 -3.45 4.03
C LEU A 66 -13.96 -3.90 5.45
N ARG A 67 -15.16 -3.59 5.95
CA ARG A 67 -15.60 -4.11 7.26
C ARG A 67 -15.71 -5.64 7.24
N GLU A 68 -16.38 -6.21 6.25
CA GLU A 68 -16.51 -7.66 6.11
C GLU A 68 -15.15 -8.34 5.87
N ALA A 69 -14.27 -7.71 5.09
CA ALA A 69 -12.90 -8.19 4.89
C ALA A 69 -12.13 -8.24 6.21
N SER A 70 -12.30 -7.25 7.09
CA SER A 70 -11.74 -7.28 8.44
C SER A 70 -12.24 -8.50 9.22
N ASP A 71 -13.55 -8.77 9.22
CA ASP A 71 -14.13 -9.94 9.90
C ASP A 71 -13.61 -11.26 9.32
N ILE A 72 -13.39 -11.32 8.01
CA ILE A 72 -12.78 -12.48 7.34
C ILE A 72 -11.34 -12.65 7.80
N LEU A 73 -10.52 -11.61 7.78
CA LEU A 73 -9.13 -11.65 8.22
C LEU A 73 -9.02 -12.09 9.67
N GLU A 74 -9.90 -11.62 10.55
CA GLU A 74 -9.94 -12.05 11.95
C GLU A 74 -10.16 -13.56 12.07
N LYS A 75 -11.13 -14.10 11.33
CA LYS A 75 -11.42 -15.55 11.32
C LYS A 75 -10.23 -16.35 10.78
N LEU A 76 -9.63 -15.88 9.69
CA LEU A 76 -8.51 -16.54 9.02
C LEU A 76 -7.25 -16.61 9.90
N THR A 77 -7.03 -15.58 10.72
CA THR A 77 -5.79 -15.41 11.49
C THR A 77 -5.93 -15.91 12.93
N HIS A 78 -7.16 -15.98 13.46
CA HIS A 78 -7.47 -16.55 14.76
C HIS A 78 -6.90 -17.95 14.96
N THR A 79 -6.99 -18.80 13.94
CA THR A 79 -6.52 -20.20 14.03
C THR A 79 -5.00 -20.32 14.02
N VAL A 80 -4.29 -19.29 13.58
CA VAL A 80 -2.84 -19.32 13.35
C VAL A 80 -2.05 -18.53 14.41
N GLY A 81 -2.73 -17.82 15.31
CA GLY A 81 -2.11 -17.30 16.54
C GLY A 81 -2.76 -16.04 17.14
N ARG A 82 -3.21 -15.11 16.29
CA ARG A 82 -3.78 -13.82 16.73
C ARG A 82 -4.82 -13.34 15.72
N ARG A 83 -5.89 -12.71 16.22
CA ARG A 83 -6.88 -12.02 15.38
C ARG A 83 -6.27 -10.77 14.79
N LEU A 84 -6.17 -10.72 13.47
CA LEU A 84 -5.74 -9.56 12.71
C LEU A 84 -6.91 -9.04 11.87
N GLY A 85 -7.08 -7.73 11.84
CA GLY A 85 -8.15 -7.07 11.10
C GLY A 85 -7.84 -5.61 10.81
N PHE A 86 -8.83 -4.84 10.38
CA PHE A 86 -8.72 -3.40 10.15
C PHE A 86 -9.28 -2.61 11.33
N GLY A 87 -8.48 -1.68 11.85
CA GLY A 87 -8.86 -0.74 12.89
C GLY A 87 -9.31 0.59 12.29
N GLU A 88 -8.40 1.31 11.64
CA GLU A 88 -8.68 2.59 10.97
C GLU A 88 -8.45 2.50 9.46
N VAL A 89 -9.50 2.84 8.70
CA VAL A 89 -9.50 2.91 7.24
C VAL A 89 -9.90 4.31 6.80
N SER A 90 -9.08 4.92 5.96
CA SER A 90 -9.33 6.21 5.32
C SER A 90 -9.52 6.04 3.82
N VAL A 91 -10.63 6.53 3.28
CA VAL A 91 -10.84 6.62 1.83
C VAL A 91 -10.52 8.04 1.37
N LEU A 92 -9.46 8.15 0.56
CA LEU A 92 -9.02 9.38 -0.07
C LEU A 92 -9.81 9.63 -1.35
N LEU A 93 -10.61 10.69 -1.31
CA LEU A 93 -11.37 11.20 -2.44
C LEU A 93 -10.60 12.32 -3.15
N PRO A 94 -10.71 12.42 -4.49
CA PRO A 94 -10.19 13.54 -5.25
C PRO A 94 -10.85 14.83 -4.79
N HIS A 95 -10.13 15.95 -4.94
CA HIS A 95 -10.61 17.25 -4.47
C HIS A 95 -11.98 17.64 -5.07
N SER A 96 -12.26 17.26 -6.32
CA SER A 96 -13.52 17.52 -7.01
C SER A 96 -14.73 16.85 -6.37
N LEU A 97 -14.53 15.79 -5.57
CA LEU A 97 -15.59 14.93 -5.03
C LEU A 97 -15.89 15.16 -3.55
N GLY A 98 -14.96 15.72 -2.78
CA GLY A 98 -15.12 15.82 -1.32
C GLY A 98 -14.93 17.23 -0.78
N PHE A 99 -15.63 18.21 -1.36
CA PHE A 99 -15.52 19.60 -0.91
C PHE A 99 -15.86 19.80 0.58
N SER A 100 -16.63 18.89 1.19
CA SER A 100 -17.08 18.92 2.59
C SER A 100 -16.36 17.95 3.53
N CYS A 101 -15.47 17.08 3.06
CA CYS A 101 -14.84 16.08 3.94
C CYS A 101 -13.60 16.65 4.65
N THR A 102 -13.27 16.02 5.79
CA THR A 102 -12.09 16.36 6.60
C THR A 102 -10.78 16.12 5.84
N ARG A 103 -9.85 17.07 5.94
CA ARG A 103 -8.49 16.92 5.43
C ARG A 103 -7.61 16.21 6.45
N ARG A 104 -6.77 15.30 5.97
CA ARG A 104 -5.79 14.59 6.81
C ARG A 104 -4.38 14.82 6.27
N ARG A 105 -3.47 15.31 7.13
CA ARG A 105 -2.08 15.62 6.73
C ARG A 105 -1.38 14.34 6.21
N GLY A 106 -0.79 14.44 5.01
CA GLY A 106 -0.03 13.34 4.39
C GLY A 106 -0.88 12.21 3.80
N SER A 107 -2.19 12.41 3.61
CA SER A 107 -3.02 11.51 2.79
C SER A 107 -2.94 11.98 1.34
N ARG A 108 -2.19 11.23 0.52
CA ARG A 108 -1.99 11.52 -0.89
C ARG A 108 -2.11 10.23 -1.71
N PRO A 109 -2.44 10.32 -3.01
CA PRO A 109 -2.58 9.14 -3.87
C PRO A 109 -1.33 8.26 -3.89
N GLU A 110 -0.14 8.86 -3.84
CA GLU A 110 1.12 8.12 -3.84
C GLU A 110 1.31 7.23 -2.60
N ASN A 111 0.70 7.59 -1.47
CA ASN A 111 0.82 6.85 -0.21
C ASN A 111 -0.29 5.80 -0.02
N ALA A 112 -1.14 5.61 -1.03
CA ALA A 112 -2.30 4.73 -0.92
C ALA A 112 -1.90 3.25 -0.98
N ASP A 113 -2.42 2.47 -0.03
CA ASP A 113 -2.28 1.02 0.00
C ASP A 113 -3.12 0.36 -1.08
N PHE A 114 -4.32 0.90 -1.30
CA PHE A 114 -5.29 0.42 -2.29
C PHE A 114 -5.63 1.56 -3.25
N VAL A 115 -5.59 1.28 -4.54
CA VAL A 115 -5.99 2.20 -5.60
C VAL A 115 -7.18 1.60 -6.33
N VAL A 116 -8.32 2.29 -6.25
CA VAL A 116 -9.57 1.93 -6.90
C VAL A 116 -9.78 2.89 -8.07
N SER A 117 -9.84 2.38 -9.30
CA SER A 117 -9.95 3.23 -10.50
C SER A 117 -10.87 2.63 -11.56
N PRO A 118 -11.69 3.45 -12.25
CA PRO A 118 -12.47 3.00 -13.40
C PRO A 118 -11.61 2.64 -14.62
N ASP A 119 -10.36 3.11 -14.65
CA ASP A 119 -9.43 2.87 -15.76
C ASP A 119 -8.71 1.51 -15.63
N ILE A 120 -8.80 0.86 -14.48
CA ILE A 120 -8.26 -0.48 -14.24
C ILE A 120 -9.26 -1.51 -14.82
N LYS A 121 -8.79 -2.41 -15.67
CA LYS A 121 -9.58 -3.55 -16.15
C LYS A 121 -9.64 -4.62 -15.06
N GLU A 122 -10.74 -5.37 -14.99
CA GLU A 122 -10.90 -6.47 -14.03
C GLU A 122 -9.82 -7.56 -14.19
N SER A 123 -9.27 -7.74 -15.40
CA SER A 123 -8.15 -8.64 -15.67
C SER A 123 -6.81 -8.18 -15.10
N ASP A 124 -6.69 -6.88 -14.81
CA ASP A 124 -5.45 -6.23 -14.42
C ASP A 124 -5.45 -5.90 -12.91
N GLU A 125 -6.45 -6.39 -12.17
CA GLU A 125 -6.57 -6.26 -10.72
C GLU A 125 -5.56 -7.13 -9.98
N GLY A 126 -5.20 -6.68 -8.78
CA GLY A 126 -4.41 -7.45 -7.84
C GLY A 126 -3.29 -6.66 -7.20
N VAL A 127 -2.32 -7.39 -6.68
CA VAL A 127 -1.20 -6.84 -5.92
C VAL A 127 -0.04 -6.50 -6.86
N VAL A 128 0.49 -5.29 -6.73
CA VAL A 128 1.63 -4.78 -7.50
C VAL A 128 2.91 -4.97 -6.70
N TRP A 129 3.91 -5.59 -7.32
CA TRP A 129 5.21 -5.90 -6.74
C TRP A 129 6.30 -5.11 -7.46
N GLU A 130 7.19 -4.46 -6.71
CA GLU A 130 8.40 -3.85 -7.26
C GLU A 130 9.52 -4.89 -7.38
N ASP A 131 9.83 -5.58 -6.28
CA ASP A 131 10.67 -6.76 -6.25
C ASP A 131 9.96 -7.90 -5.50
N PHE A 132 9.95 -9.09 -6.10
CA PHE A 132 9.16 -10.21 -5.59
C PHE A 132 10.00 -11.16 -4.73
N PHE A 133 9.76 -11.13 -3.42
CA PHE A 133 10.29 -12.10 -2.47
C PHE A 133 9.18 -12.56 -1.52
N CYS A 134 9.20 -13.82 -1.10
CA CYS A 134 8.16 -14.29 -0.19
C CYS A 134 8.26 -13.61 1.18
N GLY A 135 7.09 -13.28 1.75
CA GLY A 135 6.98 -12.61 3.03
C GLY A 135 7.24 -11.10 2.96
N ALA A 136 7.59 -10.57 1.78
CA ALA A 136 7.72 -9.14 1.58
C ALA A 136 6.34 -8.48 1.47
N GLN A 137 6.24 -7.24 1.96
CA GLN A 137 5.10 -6.38 1.67
C GLN A 137 5.20 -5.91 0.22
N ALA A 138 4.06 -5.90 -0.49
CA ALA A 138 3.98 -5.39 -1.85
C ALA A 138 3.84 -3.86 -1.89
N GLU A 139 3.93 -3.27 -3.08
CA GLU A 139 3.89 -1.81 -3.24
C GLU A 139 2.47 -1.26 -3.01
N LYS A 140 1.47 -1.83 -3.68
CA LYS A 140 0.04 -1.46 -3.53
C LYS A 140 -0.89 -2.51 -4.12
N VAL A 141 -2.18 -2.36 -3.84
CA VAL A 141 -3.28 -3.13 -4.46
C VAL A 141 -4.01 -2.27 -5.48
N LYS A 142 -4.29 -2.83 -6.66
CA LYS A 142 -5.07 -2.19 -7.73
C LYS A 142 -6.41 -2.89 -7.91
N LEU A 143 -7.48 -2.10 -7.93
CA LEU A 143 -8.87 -2.55 -8.06
C LEU A 143 -9.62 -1.75 -9.12
N SER A 144 -10.41 -2.43 -9.92
CA SER A 144 -11.38 -1.81 -10.83
C SER A 144 -12.63 -1.41 -10.04
N THR A 145 -13.21 -0.25 -10.37
CA THR A 145 -14.55 0.09 -9.85
C THR A 145 -15.61 -0.91 -10.32
N LYS A 146 -15.47 -1.47 -11.52
CA LYS A 146 -16.41 -2.45 -12.09
C LYS A 146 -16.52 -3.73 -11.25
N SER A 147 -15.41 -4.22 -10.70
CA SER A 147 -15.42 -5.39 -9.81
C SER A 147 -16.19 -5.14 -8.52
N LEU A 148 -16.22 -3.89 -8.05
CA LEU A 148 -16.95 -3.48 -6.86
C LEU A 148 -18.45 -3.34 -7.15
N GLU A 149 -18.81 -3.03 -8.39
CA GLU A 149 -20.20 -2.94 -8.85
C GLU A 149 -20.79 -4.30 -9.26
N SER A 150 -19.94 -5.28 -9.56
CA SER A 150 -20.41 -6.55 -10.11
C SER A 150 -21.31 -7.26 -9.09
N SER A 151 -22.52 -7.61 -9.50
CA SER A 151 -23.43 -8.47 -8.75
C SER A 151 -23.02 -9.95 -8.84
N ASN A 152 -21.73 -10.22 -9.06
CA ASN A 152 -21.24 -11.59 -9.26
C ASN A 152 -21.33 -12.33 -7.93
N ILE A 153 -22.40 -13.11 -7.76
CA ILE A 153 -22.65 -13.91 -6.57
C ILE A 153 -21.50 -14.89 -6.24
N TYR A 154 -20.65 -15.19 -7.22
CA TYR A 154 -19.50 -16.10 -7.08
C TYR A 154 -18.19 -15.38 -6.72
N LYS A 155 -18.12 -14.04 -6.80
CA LYS A 155 -16.92 -13.25 -6.46
C LYS A 155 -17.28 -12.19 -5.41
N SER A 156 -17.14 -12.55 -4.14
CA SER A 156 -17.36 -11.60 -3.04
C SER A 156 -16.29 -10.51 -3.02
N VAL A 157 -16.72 -9.24 -3.03
CA VAL A 157 -15.83 -8.08 -2.91
C VAL A 157 -15.03 -8.12 -1.61
N ALA A 158 -15.67 -8.45 -0.49
CA ALA A 158 -15.02 -8.55 0.81
C ALA A 158 -13.92 -9.63 0.84
N ARG A 159 -14.20 -10.79 0.25
CA ARG A 159 -13.21 -11.88 0.15
C ARG A 159 -12.07 -11.53 -0.80
N THR A 160 -12.36 -10.82 -1.90
CA THR A 160 -11.33 -10.27 -2.79
C THR A 160 -10.40 -9.32 -2.05
N MET A 161 -10.95 -8.40 -1.25
CA MET A 161 -10.17 -7.46 -0.44
C MET A 161 -9.32 -8.17 0.62
N ALA A 162 -9.88 -9.16 1.32
CA ALA A 162 -9.13 -9.96 2.29
C ALA A 162 -7.99 -10.75 1.63
N LEU A 163 -8.23 -11.32 0.44
CA LEU A 163 -7.21 -12.01 -0.36
C LEU A 163 -6.08 -11.06 -0.74
N TYR A 164 -6.40 -9.93 -1.39
CA TYR A 164 -5.38 -8.98 -1.82
C TYR A 164 -4.66 -8.32 -0.66
N PHE A 165 -5.33 -8.06 0.46
CA PHE A 165 -4.65 -7.59 1.67
C PHE A 165 -3.66 -8.61 2.21
N SER A 166 -4.03 -9.90 2.25
CA SER A 166 -3.16 -10.97 2.74
C SER A 166 -1.91 -11.12 1.86
N GLN A 167 -2.07 -11.00 0.54
CA GLN A 167 -0.97 -10.99 -0.41
C GLN A 167 -0.11 -9.72 -0.26
N PHE A 168 -0.74 -8.55 -0.23
CA PHE A 168 -0.08 -7.24 -0.09
C PHE A 168 0.73 -7.13 1.19
N ARG A 169 0.15 -7.49 2.35
CA ARG A 169 0.77 -7.20 3.64
C ARG A 169 1.73 -8.30 4.10
N TRP A 170 1.40 -9.55 3.83
CA TRP A 170 2.14 -10.70 4.36
C TRP A 170 2.91 -11.48 3.30
N GLY A 171 2.85 -11.07 2.02
CA GLY A 171 3.56 -11.78 0.98
C GLY A 171 3.02 -13.18 0.71
N LEU A 172 1.75 -13.43 1.02
CA LEU A 172 1.13 -14.76 0.81
C LEU A 172 0.94 -15.03 -0.68
N PHE A 173 1.10 -16.29 -1.07
CA PHE A 173 0.99 -16.71 -2.47
C PHE A 173 -0.40 -17.26 -2.74
N SER A 174 -0.92 -17.02 -3.95
CA SER A 174 -2.07 -17.78 -4.41
C SER A 174 -1.68 -19.26 -4.51
N GLU A 175 -2.51 -20.11 -3.92
CA GLU A 175 -2.41 -21.58 -4.05
C GLU A 175 -3.16 -22.07 -5.29
N ASP A 176 -3.97 -21.20 -5.91
CA ASP A 176 -4.62 -21.45 -7.18
C ASP A 176 -3.58 -21.92 -8.21
N PRO A 177 -3.78 -23.06 -8.89
CA PRO A 177 -2.86 -23.56 -9.90
C PRO A 177 -2.61 -22.51 -10.99
N LEU A 178 -1.53 -21.75 -10.84
CA LEU A 178 -0.95 -20.88 -11.86
C LEU A 178 -0.84 -21.66 -13.16
N SER A 179 -1.77 -21.42 -14.09
CA SER A 179 -1.75 -21.82 -15.51
C SER A 179 -1.27 -23.25 -15.90
N ASN A 180 -1.33 -24.22 -14.97
CA ASN A 180 -0.66 -25.54 -14.93
C ASN A 180 0.66 -25.53 -14.14
N PRO A 181 0.76 -26.35 -13.08
CA PRO A 181 0.99 -27.77 -13.32
C PRO A 181 0.25 -28.64 -12.33
N ILE A 182 -0.70 -29.43 -12.82
CA ILE A 182 -1.09 -30.65 -12.13
C ILE A 182 0.20 -31.45 -11.86
N GLN A 183 0.63 -31.52 -10.60
CA GLN A 183 1.81 -32.31 -10.27
C GLN A 183 1.44 -33.78 -10.42
N LYS A 184 2.28 -34.52 -11.15
CA LYS A 184 2.14 -35.97 -11.30
C LYS A 184 2.59 -36.61 -9.99
N SER A 185 1.65 -36.95 -9.11
CA SER A 185 1.96 -37.85 -8.00
C SER A 185 1.55 -39.26 -8.36
N LYS A 186 2.36 -40.24 -7.96
CA LYS A 186 2.02 -41.65 -8.06
C LYS A 186 1.49 -42.10 -6.71
N ASP A 187 0.33 -42.72 -6.69
CA ASP A 187 -0.14 -43.40 -5.48
C ASP A 187 0.65 -44.70 -5.22
N SER A 188 0.34 -45.40 -4.13
CA SER A 188 0.93 -46.70 -3.77
C SER A 188 0.70 -47.80 -4.83
N TYR A 189 -0.15 -47.54 -5.83
CA TYR A 189 -0.47 -48.42 -6.95
C TYR A 189 0.08 -47.89 -8.28
N ASN A 190 0.99 -46.91 -8.26
CA ASN A 190 1.67 -46.33 -9.42
C ASN A 190 0.73 -45.58 -10.41
N ARG A 191 -0.48 -45.19 -9.96
CA ARG A 191 -1.43 -44.40 -10.75
C ARG A 191 -1.06 -42.92 -10.68
N VAL A 192 -1.04 -42.24 -11.83
CA VAL A 192 -0.78 -40.79 -11.90
C VAL A 192 -2.04 -40.04 -11.50
N LEU A 193 -2.03 -39.46 -10.30
CA LEU A 193 -3.12 -38.62 -9.81
C LEU A 193 -2.78 -37.15 -10.00
N PRO A 194 -3.76 -36.32 -10.39
CA PRO A 194 -3.57 -34.89 -10.42
C PRO A 194 -3.39 -34.37 -8.98
N ARG A 195 -2.20 -33.90 -8.60
CA ARG A 195 -2.02 -33.20 -7.33
C ARG A 195 -2.09 -31.69 -7.52
N LEU A 196 -2.96 -31.09 -6.72
CA LEU A 196 -3.00 -29.67 -6.46
C LEU A 196 -1.95 -29.29 -5.42
N SER A 197 -1.41 -28.08 -5.53
CA SER A 197 -0.74 -27.39 -4.44
C SER A 197 -1.78 -26.96 -3.39
N SER A 198 -2.35 -27.92 -2.67
CA SER A 198 -3.27 -27.70 -1.55
C SER A 198 -2.63 -28.26 -0.28
N CYS A 199 -2.80 -27.57 0.85
CA CYS A 199 -2.41 -28.15 2.13
C CYS A 199 -3.37 -29.24 2.61
N ASN A 200 -4.64 -29.24 2.20
CA ASN A 200 -5.58 -30.25 2.70
C ASN A 200 -5.68 -31.46 1.75
N PRO A 201 -5.32 -32.68 2.21
CA PRO A 201 -5.44 -33.89 1.41
C PRO A 201 -6.90 -34.32 1.16
N ASP A 202 -7.85 -33.87 1.99
CA ASP A 202 -9.27 -34.21 1.86
C ASP A 202 -9.99 -33.38 0.79
N LEU A 203 -9.30 -32.41 0.18
CA LEU A 203 -9.86 -31.55 -0.87
C LEU A 203 -10.23 -32.37 -2.11
N GLN A 204 -11.53 -32.53 -2.37
CA GLN A 204 -11.99 -33.24 -3.56
C GLN A 204 -12.03 -32.32 -4.79
N VAL A 205 -11.48 -32.83 -5.90
CA VAL A 205 -11.47 -32.13 -7.18
C VAL A 205 -11.79 -33.05 -8.36
N LYS A 206 -12.33 -32.45 -9.41
CA LYS A 206 -12.57 -33.08 -10.72
C LYS A 206 -11.86 -32.32 -11.82
N LEU A 207 -11.63 -32.99 -12.95
CA LEU A 207 -11.09 -32.37 -14.16
C LEU A 207 -12.21 -32.13 -15.16
N GLU A 208 -12.33 -30.89 -15.65
CA GLU A 208 -13.33 -30.50 -16.64
C GLU A 208 -12.71 -29.73 -17.81
N VAL A 209 -13.35 -29.79 -18.98
CA VAL A 209 -12.97 -28.96 -20.13
C VAL A 209 -13.19 -27.48 -19.78
N ALA A 210 -12.16 -26.66 -19.99
CA ALA A 210 -12.09 -25.27 -19.54
C ALA A 210 -12.86 -24.28 -20.44
N SER A 211 -12.92 -24.54 -21.75
CA SER A 211 -13.56 -23.65 -22.72
C SER A 211 -14.09 -24.38 -23.97
N GLY A 212 -15.10 -23.81 -24.65
CA GLY A 212 -15.70 -24.33 -25.89
C GLY A 212 -17.00 -25.13 -25.70
N ASN A 213 -17.47 -25.81 -26.76
CA ASN A 213 -18.77 -26.51 -26.77
C ASN A 213 -18.88 -27.70 -25.78
N GLN A 214 -17.76 -28.15 -25.21
CA GLN A 214 -17.71 -29.24 -24.23
C GLN A 214 -17.39 -28.75 -22.82
N THR A 215 -17.43 -27.43 -22.56
CA THR A 215 -17.15 -26.85 -21.24
C THR A 215 -17.95 -27.56 -20.14
N GLY A 216 -17.27 -27.94 -19.05
CA GLY A 216 -17.89 -28.64 -17.92
C GLY A 216 -18.00 -30.16 -18.08
N ARG A 217 -17.65 -30.74 -19.23
CA ARG A 217 -17.51 -32.20 -19.36
C ARG A 217 -16.24 -32.68 -18.69
N SER A 218 -16.29 -33.88 -18.12
CA SER A 218 -15.12 -34.56 -17.56
C SER A 218 -14.04 -34.70 -18.64
N CYS A 219 -12.82 -34.34 -18.27
CA CYS A 219 -11.66 -34.46 -19.15
C CYS A 219 -10.57 -35.29 -18.46
N LYS A 220 -9.65 -35.86 -19.23
CA LYS A 220 -8.57 -36.69 -18.70
C LYS A 220 -7.34 -35.85 -18.43
N PHE A 221 -6.59 -36.25 -17.41
CA PHE A 221 -5.34 -35.62 -17.07
C PHE A 221 -4.36 -35.65 -18.25
N GLY A 222 -3.85 -34.48 -18.67
CA GLY A 222 -2.95 -34.32 -19.81
C GLY A 222 -3.63 -33.94 -21.13
N GLU A 223 -4.96 -33.86 -21.16
CA GLU A 223 -5.67 -33.30 -22.31
C GLU A 223 -5.50 -31.77 -22.36
N PRO A 224 -5.30 -31.18 -23.55
CA PRO A 224 -5.29 -29.73 -23.70
C PRO A 224 -6.66 -29.18 -23.29
N ASN A 225 -6.68 -27.97 -22.74
CA ASN A 225 -7.92 -27.28 -22.33
C ASN A 225 -8.69 -27.99 -21.19
N CYS A 226 -7.99 -28.71 -20.31
CA CYS A 226 -8.52 -29.18 -19.02
C CYS A 226 -8.26 -28.16 -17.90
N LYS A 227 -9.24 -27.96 -17.02
CA LYS A 227 -9.11 -27.25 -15.75
C LYS A 227 -9.50 -28.14 -14.57
N ILE A 228 -8.95 -27.82 -13.40
CA ILE A 228 -9.35 -28.44 -12.14
C ILE A 228 -10.55 -27.68 -11.61
N VAL A 229 -11.55 -28.41 -11.11
CA VAL A 229 -12.75 -27.85 -10.49
C VAL A 229 -12.90 -28.49 -9.12
N VAL A 230 -13.01 -27.65 -8.09
CA VAL A 230 -13.27 -28.09 -6.73
C VAL A 230 -14.69 -28.65 -6.66
N THR A 231 -14.84 -29.87 -6.14
CA THR A 231 -16.15 -30.53 -6.01
C THR A 231 -16.74 -30.40 -4.62
N GLU A 232 -15.98 -29.80 -3.69
CA GLU A 232 -16.45 -29.53 -2.34
C GLU A 232 -17.71 -28.65 -2.35
N PRO A 233 -18.64 -28.87 -1.41
CA PRO A 233 -19.73 -27.94 -1.17
C PRO A 233 -19.21 -26.54 -0.85
N ALA A 234 -19.97 -25.50 -1.20
CA ALA A 234 -19.62 -24.09 -0.94
C ALA A 234 -19.40 -23.74 0.56
N TYR A 235 -19.79 -24.63 1.47
CA TYR A 235 -19.62 -24.50 2.92
C TYR A 235 -18.55 -25.44 3.48
N SER A 236 -17.79 -26.12 2.64
CA SER A 236 -16.68 -26.95 3.06
C SER A 236 -15.55 -26.09 3.61
N ASN A 237 -15.03 -26.47 4.77
CA ASN A 237 -13.86 -25.85 5.39
C ASN A 237 -12.55 -26.57 5.00
N VAL A 238 -12.62 -27.45 4.00
CA VAL A 238 -11.53 -28.34 3.62
C VAL A 238 -10.47 -27.59 2.80
N ALA A 239 -10.81 -26.49 2.11
CA ALA A 239 -9.84 -25.71 1.33
C ALA A 239 -9.14 -24.60 2.14
N SER A 240 -7.97 -24.18 1.67
CA SER A 240 -7.27 -22.97 2.12
C SER A 240 -7.88 -21.72 1.49
N PHE A 241 -7.84 -20.60 2.20
CA PHE A 241 -8.31 -19.31 1.67
C PHE A 241 -7.51 -18.82 0.47
N LEU A 242 -6.22 -19.16 0.36
CA LEU A 242 -5.40 -18.76 -0.79
C LEU A 242 -5.64 -19.65 -2.02
N PHE A 243 -6.36 -20.77 -1.84
CA PHE A 243 -6.73 -21.70 -2.92
C PHE A 243 -8.16 -21.43 -3.41
N GLU A 244 -9.12 -21.38 -2.50
CA GLU A 244 -10.53 -21.16 -2.80
C GLU A 244 -11.06 -19.96 -1.98
N PRO A 245 -10.64 -18.72 -2.32
CA PRO A 245 -10.95 -17.53 -1.54
C PRO A 245 -12.44 -17.20 -1.54
N TYR A 246 -13.22 -17.66 -2.51
CA TYR A 246 -14.63 -17.28 -2.67
C TYR A 246 -15.62 -18.27 -2.05
N SER A 247 -15.18 -19.45 -1.63
CA SER A 247 -16.03 -20.40 -0.91
C SER A 247 -16.36 -19.91 0.49
N ALA A 248 -17.65 -19.87 0.85
CA ALA A 248 -18.11 -19.33 2.12
C ALA A 248 -17.64 -20.15 3.34
N GLY A 249 -17.45 -21.46 3.17
CA GLY A 249 -16.96 -22.38 4.20
C GLY A 249 -15.48 -22.26 4.52
N VAL A 250 -14.70 -21.59 3.67
CA VAL A 250 -13.25 -21.47 3.83
C VAL A 250 -12.94 -20.35 4.83
N THR A 251 -12.40 -20.70 5.98
CA THR A 251 -12.15 -19.75 7.07
C THR A 251 -10.76 -19.90 7.70
N ARG A 252 -9.79 -20.49 6.98
CA ARG A 252 -8.42 -20.66 7.46
C ARG A 252 -7.39 -20.55 6.35
N PHE A 253 -6.15 -20.23 6.73
CA PHE A 253 -4.97 -20.45 5.89
C PHE A 253 -4.43 -21.86 6.06
N CYS A 254 -3.57 -22.29 5.15
CA CYS A 254 -2.70 -23.44 5.37
C CYS A 254 -1.71 -23.16 6.50
N ASP A 255 -1.65 -24.04 7.50
CA ASP A 255 -0.71 -23.99 8.61
C ASP A 255 0.05 -25.33 8.77
N ALA A 256 0.92 -25.41 9.78
CA ALA A 256 1.77 -26.56 10.01
C ALA A 256 1.01 -27.83 10.44
N ASP A 257 -0.24 -27.71 10.88
CA ASP A 257 -1.05 -28.82 11.38
C ASP A 257 -1.79 -29.55 10.23
N PHE A 258 -1.90 -28.91 9.07
CA PHE A 258 -2.47 -29.46 7.84
C PHE A 258 -1.41 -29.95 6.83
N LYS A 259 -0.27 -30.49 7.27
CA LYS A 259 0.75 -31.00 6.33
C LYS A 259 0.26 -32.25 5.60
N VAL A 260 0.29 -32.21 4.26
CA VAL A 260 0.49 -33.43 3.46
C VAL A 260 1.93 -33.89 3.68
N SER A 261 2.10 -35.01 4.37
CA SER A 261 3.34 -35.76 4.36
C SER A 261 3.60 -36.30 2.96
N ASP A 262 4.60 -35.78 2.24
CA ASP A 262 5.54 -36.69 1.59
C ASP A 262 6.93 -36.06 1.38
N PRO A 263 8.03 -36.66 1.89
CA PRO A 263 9.40 -36.24 1.70
C PRO A 263 10.00 -36.94 0.48
N GLY A 264 10.25 -36.22 -0.61
CA GLY A 264 11.08 -36.77 -1.67
C GLY A 264 10.78 -36.26 -3.06
N THR A 265 11.34 -35.11 -3.42
CA THR A 265 12.00 -34.87 -4.71
C THR A 265 12.51 -33.44 -4.72
N GLY A 266 13.84 -33.30 -4.66
CA GLY A 266 14.54 -32.05 -4.40
C GLY A 266 14.58 -31.04 -5.56
N THR A 267 13.54 -30.93 -6.42
CA THR A 267 13.61 -30.05 -7.61
C THR A 267 12.38 -29.18 -7.89
N THR A 268 11.39 -29.11 -7.01
CA THR A 268 10.35 -28.07 -7.06
C THR A 268 10.22 -27.37 -5.71
N ARG A 269 11.29 -26.69 -5.29
CA ARG A 269 11.25 -25.68 -4.23
C ARG A 269 10.47 -24.44 -4.72
N MET A 270 9.15 -24.54 -4.80
CA MET A 270 8.30 -23.40 -4.50
C MET A 270 7.97 -23.51 -3.02
N PRO A 271 8.52 -22.63 -2.16
CA PRO A 271 8.51 -22.80 -0.71
C PRO A 271 7.14 -22.41 -0.11
N THR A 272 6.02 -22.90 -0.62
CA THR A 272 4.67 -22.52 -0.15
C THR A 272 4.45 -22.81 1.34
N THR A 273 5.17 -23.79 1.91
CA THR A 273 5.06 -24.16 3.33
C THR A 273 6.07 -23.50 4.26
N TYR A 274 7.21 -23.01 3.77
CA TYR A 274 8.22 -22.37 4.63
C TYR A 274 8.04 -20.86 4.74
N SER A 275 7.33 -20.27 3.79
CA SER A 275 7.42 -18.84 3.52
C SER A 275 6.14 -18.08 3.89
N THR A 276 4.97 -18.73 3.83
CA THR A 276 3.74 -18.32 4.55
C THR A 276 3.98 -18.22 6.06
N ASN A 277 4.81 -19.11 6.60
CA ASN A 277 5.10 -19.16 8.03
C ASN A 277 5.94 -17.98 8.54
N PHE A 278 6.85 -17.39 7.76
CA PHE A 278 7.86 -16.46 8.33
C PHE A 278 7.34 -15.03 8.56
N ALA A 279 6.67 -14.42 7.57
CA ALA A 279 6.12 -13.07 7.69
C ALA A 279 4.84 -13.04 8.54
N MET A 280 3.99 -14.05 8.39
CA MET A 280 2.81 -14.21 9.22
C MET A 280 3.20 -14.46 10.70
N HIS A 281 4.21 -15.32 10.98
CA HIS A 281 4.69 -15.52 12.37
C HIS A 281 5.19 -14.24 13.02
N ALA A 282 5.82 -13.32 12.28
CA ALA A 282 6.31 -12.07 12.86
C ALA A 282 5.14 -11.17 13.33
N ALA A 283 4.08 -11.06 12.53
CA ALA A 283 2.87 -10.32 12.89
C ALA A 283 2.04 -11.02 14.00
N LEU A 284 2.07 -12.35 14.04
CA LEU A 284 1.32 -13.18 14.99
C LEU A 284 2.04 -13.38 16.34
N ARG A 285 3.33 -13.08 16.46
CA ARG A 285 4.15 -13.35 17.66
C ARG A 285 3.88 -12.41 18.84
N SER A 286 3.28 -11.24 18.63
CA SER A 286 2.90 -10.34 19.73
C SER A 286 1.49 -10.69 20.21
N SER A 287 1.36 -11.20 21.43
CA SER A 287 0.05 -11.46 22.05
C SER A 287 -0.68 -10.14 22.29
N ALA A 288 -1.81 -9.91 21.63
CA ALA A 288 -2.70 -8.81 21.99
C ALA A 288 -3.24 -9.04 23.40
N THR A 289 -2.94 -8.13 24.32
CA THR A 289 -3.45 -8.18 25.70
C THR A 289 -4.81 -7.50 25.82
N ILE A 290 -5.22 -6.70 24.82
CA ILE A 290 -6.47 -5.93 24.81
C ILE A 290 -7.03 -5.95 23.38
N VAL A 291 -8.26 -6.45 23.19
CA VAL A 291 -8.97 -6.41 21.90
C VAL A 291 -9.89 -5.20 21.91
N ASN A 292 -9.60 -4.17 21.10
CA ASN A 292 -10.49 -3.02 20.92
C ASN A 292 -10.98 -2.98 19.47
N SER A 293 -12.07 -3.70 19.19
CA SER A 293 -12.55 -3.99 17.84
C SER A 293 -13.31 -2.84 17.15
N LYS A 294 -12.88 -1.58 17.30
CA LYS A 294 -13.59 -0.45 16.69
C LYS A 294 -13.10 -0.17 15.27
N PHE A 295 -13.68 -0.88 14.29
CA PHE A 295 -13.54 -0.53 12.88
C PHE A 295 -14.02 0.91 12.64
N ASN A 296 -13.10 1.78 12.22
CA ASN A 296 -13.33 3.19 11.96
C ASN A 296 -13.13 3.47 10.47
N PHE A 297 -14.18 3.97 9.82
CA PHE A 297 -14.17 4.34 8.41
C PHE A 297 -14.29 5.85 8.28
N ARG A 298 -13.35 6.47 7.57
CA ARG A 298 -13.28 7.92 7.41
C ARG A 298 -13.13 8.30 5.95
N LEU A 299 -13.84 9.35 5.54
CA LEU A 299 -13.62 9.99 4.26
C LEU A 299 -12.62 11.13 4.45
N VAL A 300 -11.57 11.10 3.66
CA VAL A 300 -10.55 12.15 3.60
C VAL A 300 -10.43 12.65 2.18
N VAL A 301 -10.05 13.91 2.03
CA VAL A 301 -9.97 14.54 0.71
C VAL A 301 -8.58 14.98 0.40
N GLU A 302 -8.21 14.75 -0.85
CA GLU A 302 -6.92 15.14 -1.37
C GLU A 302 -6.68 16.64 -1.10
N PRO A 303 -5.51 16.99 -0.54
CA PRO A 303 -5.17 18.39 -0.40
C PRO A 303 -5.22 19.06 -1.78
N LYS A 304 -6.06 20.09 -1.91
CA LYS A 304 -6.32 20.82 -3.17
C LYS A 304 -5.03 21.21 -3.92
N ARG A 305 -3.95 21.48 -3.18
CA ARG A 305 -2.64 21.88 -3.68
C ARG A 305 -1.57 21.38 -2.72
N ASP A 306 -0.43 21.00 -3.30
CA ASP A 306 0.78 20.77 -2.52
C ASP A 306 1.24 22.10 -1.92
N ARG A 307 1.34 22.18 -0.59
CA ARG A 307 1.88 23.35 0.10
C ARG A 307 3.33 23.08 0.47
N VAL A 308 4.22 23.93 -0.02
CA VAL A 308 5.65 23.88 0.28
C VAL A 308 6.03 25.17 0.99
N VAL A 309 6.67 25.05 2.15
CA VAL A 309 7.27 26.19 2.86
C VAL A 309 8.78 26.00 2.81
N ILE A 310 9.47 26.93 2.16
CA ILE A 310 10.93 26.92 2.09
C ILE A 310 11.44 27.84 3.19
N VAL A 311 12.13 27.25 4.17
CA VAL A 311 12.71 27.95 5.33
C VAL A 311 14.22 28.06 5.16
N MET A 312 14.76 29.28 5.19
CA MET A 312 16.14 29.59 4.81
C MET A 312 16.90 30.25 5.95
N ASP A 313 17.99 29.62 6.40
CA ASP A 313 18.91 30.21 7.36
C ASP A 313 19.67 31.37 6.70
N THR A 314 19.53 32.57 7.26
CA THR A 314 20.29 33.76 6.83
C THR A 314 21.11 34.34 7.97
N SER A 315 21.43 33.55 9.00
CA SER A 315 22.24 33.94 10.15
C SER A 315 23.68 34.31 9.75
N SER A 316 24.42 34.95 10.67
CA SER A 316 25.79 35.42 10.40
C SER A 316 26.75 34.29 10.01
N SER A 317 26.52 33.05 10.48
CA SER A 317 27.32 31.87 10.08
C SER A 317 27.19 31.51 8.60
N MET A 318 26.19 32.06 7.89
CA MET A 318 26.03 31.86 6.45
C MET A 318 26.99 32.73 5.62
N ARG A 319 27.71 33.68 6.22
CA ARG A 319 28.72 34.51 5.54
C ARG A 319 29.99 33.75 5.16
N SER A 320 30.35 32.72 5.92
CA SER A 320 31.53 31.89 5.68
C SER A 320 31.32 30.87 4.56
N ASP A 321 32.41 30.44 3.92
CA ASP A 321 32.48 29.30 2.99
C ASP A 321 31.47 29.33 1.82
N ASN A 322 31.10 30.52 1.35
CA ASN A 322 30.06 30.70 0.32
C ASN A 322 28.71 30.05 0.66
N ARG A 323 28.42 29.78 1.94
CA ARG A 323 27.20 29.07 2.38
C ARG A 323 25.94 29.80 1.93
N MET A 324 25.91 31.12 2.07
CA MET A 324 24.79 31.94 1.59
C MET A 324 24.55 31.78 0.08
N GLN A 325 25.62 31.83 -0.73
CA GLN A 325 25.50 31.67 -2.19
C GLN A 325 25.05 30.25 -2.56
N ASN A 326 25.57 29.23 -1.87
CA ASN A 326 25.17 27.85 -2.08
C ASN A 326 23.70 27.62 -1.73
N LEU A 327 23.21 28.21 -0.62
CA LEU A 327 21.80 28.18 -0.25
C LEU A 327 20.94 28.85 -1.33
N ILE A 328 21.30 30.06 -1.78
CA ILE A 328 20.58 30.77 -2.84
C ILE A 328 20.50 29.92 -4.10
N ASN A 329 21.62 29.33 -4.53
CA ASN A 329 21.68 28.50 -5.73
C ASN A 329 20.82 27.24 -5.59
N ALA A 330 20.89 26.54 -4.45
CA ALA A 330 20.13 25.33 -4.20
C ALA A 330 18.62 25.60 -4.17
N VAL A 331 18.19 26.66 -3.48
CA VAL A 331 16.78 27.04 -3.40
C VAL A 331 16.27 27.51 -4.77
N ASN A 332 17.05 28.31 -5.51
CA ASN A 332 16.69 28.71 -6.86
C ASN A 332 16.57 27.52 -7.81
N ASN A 333 17.45 26.53 -7.71
CA ASN A 333 17.36 25.30 -8.48
C ASN A 333 16.10 24.51 -8.13
N TYR A 334 15.79 24.34 -6.84
CA TYR A 334 14.57 23.68 -6.38
C TYR A 334 13.31 24.40 -6.90
N ILE A 335 13.24 25.72 -6.79
CA ILE A 335 12.11 26.53 -7.30
C ILE A 335 12.01 26.44 -8.83
N ALA A 336 13.12 26.33 -9.55
CA ALA A 336 13.09 26.25 -11.02
C ALA A 336 12.64 24.87 -11.52
N PHE A 337 13.16 23.80 -10.93
CA PHE A 337 13.09 22.46 -11.53
C PHE A 337 12.34 21.41 -10.70
N THR A 338 12.31 21.53 -9.38
CA THR A 338 11.78 20.49 -8.48
C THR A 338 10.39 20.82 -7.95
N LEU A 339 10.12 22.08 -7.63
CA LEU A 339 8.83 22.53 -7.12
C LEU A 339 7.75 22.25 -8.17
N LYS A 340 6.75 21.42 -7.86
CA LYS A 340 5.73 21.00 -8.84
C LYS A 340 4.83 22.18 -9.26
N THR A 341 4.55 22.30 -10.55
CA THR A 341 3.56 23.26 -11.05
C THR A 341 2.17 22.93 -10.48
N GLY A 342 1.43 23.93 -10.01
CA GLY A 342 0.15 23.77 -9.29
C GLY A 342 0.27 23.75 -7.76
N SER A 343 1.50 23.72 -7.21
CA SER A 343 1.75 23.82 -5.77
C SER A 343 1.60 25.26 -5.25
N GLU A 344 1.31 25.44 -3.97
CA GLU A 344 1.45 26.73 -3.27
C GLU A 344 2.80 26.78 -2.56
N CYS A 345 3.55 27.87 -2.74
CA CYS A 345 4.86 28.05 -2.14
C CYS A 345 4.89 29.27 -1.21
N ALA A 346 5.46 29.13 -0.02
CA ALA A 346 5.79 30.22 0.89
C ALA A 346 7.30 30.23 1.15
N LEU A 347 7.85 31.43 1.32
CA LEU A 347 9.28 31.64 1.57
C LEU A 347 9.47 32.34 2.91
N ILE A 348 10.27 31.72 3.78
CA ILE A 348 10.64 32.27 5.08
C ILE A 348 12.16 32.30 5.16
N SER A 349 12.75 33.44 5.49
CA SER A 349 14.14 33.49 5.97
C SER A 349 14.16 33.65 7.48
N PHE A 350 15.28 33.29 8.12
CA PHE A 350 15.41 33.53 9.55
C PHE A 350 16.82 33.90 9.96
N THR A 351 16.89 34.73 11.00
CA THR A 351 18.12 35.05 11.74
C THR A 351 17.84 34.82 13.23
N SER A 352 17.77 35.86 14.04
CA SER A 352 17.25 35.80 15.42
C SER A 352 15.73 35.59 15.49
N GLY A 353 15.02 35.78 14.38
CA GLY A 353 13.60 35.49 14.23
C GLY A 353 13.23 35.23 12.77
N PRO A 354 12.01 34.73 12.51
CA PRO A 354 11.51 34.49 11.16
C PRO A 354 11.10 35.79 10.45
N THR A 355 11.31 35.82 9.14
CA THR A 355 10.85 36.85 8.23
C THR A 355 10.16 36.18 7.05
N VAL A 356 8.86 36.41 6.89
CA VAL A 356 8.10 35.92 5.74
C VAL A 356 8.43 36.80 4.52
N LEU A 357 9.14 36.22 3.55
CA LEU A 357 9.49 36.89 2.30
C LEU A 357 8.34 36.86 1.30
N GLN A 358 7.59 35.76 1.31
CA GLN A 358 6.44 35.54 0.43
C GLN A 358 5.44 34.63 1.12
N ASN A 359 4.20 35.11 1.27
CA ASN A 359 3.06 34.27 1.66
C ASN A 359 2.69 33.29 0.54
N PHE A 360 1.95 32.23 0.86
CA PHE A 360 1.53 31.19 -0.09
C PHE A 360 1.04 31.78 -1.42
N ILE A 361 1.80 31.49 -2.48
CA ILE A 361 1.46 31.84 -3.86
C ILE A 361 1.38 30.58 -4.71
N LEU A 362 0.38 30.52 -5.59
CA LEU A 362 0.21 29.42 -6.53
C LEU A 362 1.30 29.46 -7.60
N VAL A 363 2.06 28.38 -7.74
CA VAL A 363 3.11 28.22 -8.74
C VAL A 363 2.52 27.63 -10.01
N ASP A 364 1.81 28.45 -10.76
CA ASP A 364 1.14 28.08 -12.02
C ASP A 364 1.91 28.49 -13.29
N SER A 365 2.94 29.32 -13.14
CA SER A 365 3.59 29.97 -14.28
C SER A 365 5.09 30.21 -14.07
N PRO A 366 5.88 30.28 -15.16
CA PRO A 366 7.29 30.67 -15.09
C PRO A 366 7.51 32.08 -14.53
N ALA A 367 6.50 32.95 -14.60
CA ALA A 367 6.56 34.30 -14.02
C ALA A 367 6.60 34.24 -12.48
N VAL A 368 5.73 33.43 -11.87
CA VAL A 368 5.71 33.23 -10.41
C VAL A 368 7.02 32.59 -9.93
N ARG A 369 7.56 31.60 -10.66
CA ARG A 369 8.87 31.00 -10.33
C ARG A 369 9.98 32.04 -10.32
N ARG A 370 10.04 32.92 -11.32
CA ARG A 370 11.01 34.03 -11.36
C ARG A 370 10.84 35.00 -10.20
N GLN A 371 9.61 35.33 -9.81
CA GLN A 371 9.32 36.18 -8.65
C GLN A 371 9.85 35.55 -7.34
N LEU A 372 9.59 34.25 -7.13
CA LEU A 372 10.09 33.53 -5.97
C LEU A 372 11.63 33.52 -5.95
N MET A 373 12.27 33.18 -7.07
CA MET A 373 13.73 33.17 -7.19
C MET A 373 14.36 34.56 -6.96
N GLN A 374 13.71 35.63 -7.44
CA GLN A 374 14.15 37.00 -7.19
C GLN A 374 14.11 37.37 -5.70
N SER A 375 13.14 36.84 -4.95
CA SER A 375 13.04 37.05 -3.51
C SER A 375 14.18 36.35 -2.77
N VAL A 376 14.54 35.14 -3.21
CA VAL A 376 15.66 34.35 -2.67
C VAL A 376 17.01 35.00 -2.98
N SER A 377 17.22 35.48 -4.21
CA SER A 377 18.49 36.07 -4.64
C SER A 377 18.85 37.39 -3.95
N LYS A 378 17.90 38.03 -3.27
CA LYS A 378 18.13 39.27 -2.49
C LYS A 378 18.57 39.01 -1.05
N LEU A 379 18.64 37.75 -0.63
CA LEU A 379 18.95 37.41 0.75
C LEU A 379 20.41 37.71 1.08
N THR A 380 20.63 38.20 2.30
CA THR A 380 21.94 38.51 2.84
C THR A 380 22.07 37.90 4.22
N ALA A 381 23.29 37.50 4.58
CA ALA A 381 23.57 36.86 5.85
C ALA A 381 23.83 37.88 6.97
N GLY A 382 23.26 37.67 8.15
CA GLY A 382 23.45 38.51 9.33
C GLY A 382 22.64 38.04 10.55
N GLY A 383 22.88 38.62 11.73
CA GLY A 383 22.14 38.28 12.95
C GLY A 383 22.50 36.92 13.55
N SER A 384 21.80 36.56 14.64
CA SER A 384 21.90 35.27 15.33
C SER A 384 21.07 34.19 14.62
N THR A 385 20.86 33.03 15.26
CA THR A 385 20.15 31.89 14.67
C THR A 385 18.98 31.46 15.57
N CYS A 386 17.78 31.29 15.01
CA CYS A 386 16.58 30.84 15.69
C CYS A 386 15.77 29.89 14.79
N ILE A 387 16.22 28.63 14.71
CA ILE A 387 15.57 27.60 13.89
C ILE A 387 14.16 27.30 14.44
N GLY A 388 14.00 27.20 15.76
CA GLY A 388 12.72 26.91 16.40
C GLY A 388 11.64 27.94 16.06
N GLY A 389 11.97 29.23 16.07
CA GLY A 389 11.05 30.30 15.68
C GLY A 389 10.67 30.24 14.20
N ALA A 390 11.60 29.85 13.33
CA ALA A 390 11.34 29.68 11.91
C ALA A 390 10.42 28.50 11.62
N VAL A 391 10.60 27.37 12.31
CA VAL A 391 9.71 26.21 12.20
C VAL A 391 8.31 26.54 12.74
N GLN A 392 8.21 27.29 13.84
CA GLN A 392 6.93 27.71 14.40
C GLN A 392 6.13 28.60 13.43
N GLU A 393 6.79 29.52 12.73
CA GLU A 393 6.14 30.36 11.69
C GLU A 393 5.73 29.56 10.44
N ALA A 394 6.41 28.45 10.17
CA ALA A 394 6.16 27.61 9.00
C ALA A 394 4.99 26.61 9.16
N MET A 395 4.52 26.37 10.39
CA MET A 395 3.50 25.36 10.75
C MET A 395 2.07 25.86 10.68
#